data_AF-A0A3B0B741-F1
#
_entry.id   AF-A0A3B0B741-F1
#
_cell.length_a   1.000
_cell.length_b   1.000
_cell.length_c   1.000
_cell.angle_alpha   90.00
_cell.angle_beta   90.00
_cell.angle_gamma   90.00
#
_symmetry.space_group_name_H-M   'P 1'
#
loop_
_entity.id
_entity.type
_entity.pdbx_description
1 polymer ?
#
loop_
_entity_poly.entity_id
_entity_poly.type
_entity_poly.pdbx_seq_one_letter_code
_entity_poly.pdbx_strand_id
1 'polypeptide(L)'
;MLTRLARATPGSCGGKAATLGTLLREGLPVPDGFVVPHDGEHAAGMEVTEFLRVEVARELARMGDPVVAVRSSAMNEDTADASAAGQYESVIGARGTAEVCDAIVACWSSADASRVGEYWNRATVGATPSAPGMAVLVQRVIEAEVSGVMFTPQRSGEPTRIEASWGLGLAVVGGTVAPDSYEVAADGSIRYSVGSKQTRIDLNVARGGVIASAVAAEEQQARSLDDGTVAILTGLGSRMAQIQGGPQDIEWAVADGAVWVLQARPVTASLPAVRAHGSPLPFRTLTGTPGSHGTVIGVARIVRGPSDFAAVQPGEIVVCPYTDPAWTPLFTIAAGVVTEIGGALSHAAIVAREYGIPAVLGVPDALNLIENGRRIALDGTAGTITPL
;
A
#
# COMPACT_ATOMS: atom_id res chain seq x y z
N MET A 1 -0.14 22.84 -18.77
CA MET A 1 -1.63 22.79 -18.76
C MET A 1 -2.07 21.49 -18.08
N LEU A 2 -3.13 21.50 -17.25
CA LEU A 2 -3.60 20.28 -16.57
C LEU A 2 -4.12 19.23 -17.55
N THR A 3 -3.86 17.95 -17.26
CA THR A 3 -4.31 16.82 -18.09
C THR A 3 -5.41 16.06 -17.36
N ARG A 4 -6.60 15.95 -17.97
CA ARG A 4 -7.65 15.07 -17.41
C ARG A 4 -7.18 13.63 -17.35
N LEU A 5 -7.56 12.90 -16.30
CA LEU A 5 -7.11 11.53 -16.07
C LEU A 5 -7.38 10.60 -17.27
N ALA A 6 -8.54 10.71 -17.90
CA ALA A 6 -8.89 9.93 -19.10
C ALA A 6 -7.91 10.14 -20.28
N ARG A 7 -7.13 11.23 -20.28
CA ARG A 7 -6.11 11.57 -21.29
C ARG A 7 -4.69 11.40 -20.78
N ALA A 8 -4.50 10.91 -19.55
CA ALA A 8 -3.18 10.71 -18.98
C ALA A 8 -2.38 9.68 -19.79
N THR A 9 -1.10 9.99 -20.01
CA THR A 9 -0.13 9.15 -20.70
C THR A 9 1.17 9.07 -19.89
N PRO A 10 1.97 7.99 -20.03
CA PRO A 10 3.17 7.80 -19.21
C PRO A 10 4.19 8.95 -19.33
N GLY A 11 4.34 9.52 -20.53
CA GLY A 11 5.41 10.49 -20.82
C GLY A 11 5.31 11.82 -20.09
N SER A 12 4.11 12.24 -19.66
CA SER A 12 3.91 13.53 -18.98
C SER A 12 3.19 13.43 -17.63
N CYS A 13 2.49 12.32 -17.37
CA CYS A 13 1.64 12.14 -16.20
C CYS A 13 2.19 11.13 -15.18
N GLY A 14 3.30 10.45 -15.48
CA GLY A 14 3.87 9.40 -14.64
C GLY A 14 3.10 8.09 -14.66
N GLY A 15 3.64 7.07 -13.98
CA GLY A 15 3.15 5.68 -14.02
C GLY A 15 1.73 5.52 -13.50
N LYS A 16 1.47 5.98 -12.27
CA LYS A 16 0.16 5.86 -11.59
C LYS A 16 -0.98 6.44 -12.41
N ALA A 17 -0.86 7.71 -12.80
CA ALA A 17 -1.91 8.39 -13.53
C ALA A 17 -2.11 7.79 -14.92
N ALA A 18 -1.05 7.36 -15.61
CA ALA A 18 -1.16 6.72 -16.90
C ALA A 18 -1.91 5.39 -16.82
N THR A 19 -1.59 4.56 -15.82
CA THR A 19 -2.29 3.30 -15.56
C THR A 19 -3.77 3.53 -15.29
N LEU A 20 -4.11 4.43 -14.36
CA LEU A 20 -5.49 4.75 -14.03
C LEU A 20 -6.25 5.36 -15.23
N GLY A 21 -5.60 6.20 -16.02
CA GLY A 21 -6.14 6.74 -17.26
C GLY A 21 -6.46 5.65 -18.29
N THR A 22 -5.60 4.63 -18.43
CA THR A 22 -5.86 3.47 -19.30
C THR A 22 -7.06 2.67 -18.80
N LEU A 23 -7.12 2.32 -17.51
CA LEU A 23 -8.24 1.58 -16.94
C LEU A 23 -9.57 2.34 -17.10
N LEU A 24 -9.55 3.66 -16.91
CA LEU A 24 -10.72 4.51 -17.11
C LEU A 24 -11.20 4.50 -18.58
N ARG A 25 -10.28 4.56 -19.55
CA ARG A 25 -10.62 4.47 -20.99
C ARG A 25 -11.20 3.12 -21.39
N GLU A 26 -10.77 2.05 -20.72
CA GLU A 26 -11.33 0.70 -20.88
C GLU A 26 -12.68 0.52 -20.14
N GLY A 27 -13.19 1.57 -19.49
CA GLY A 27 -14.50 1.56 -18.83
C GLY A 27 -14.49 0.83 -17.49
N LEU A 28 -13.34 0.76 -16.80
CA LEU A 28 -13.28 0.31 -15.41
C LEU A 28 -13.67 1.45 -14.45
N PRO A 29 -14.20 1.13 -13.25
CA PRO A 29 -14.71 2.12 -12.30
C PRO A 29 -13.56 2.83 -11.57
N VAL A 30 -12.90 3.76 -12.26
CA VAL A 30 -11.83 4.59 -11.70
C VAL A 30 -12.40 5.97 -11.32
N PRO A 31 -12.10 6.51 -10.12
CA PRO A 31 -12.53 7.86 -9.76
C PRO A 31 -11.97 8.91 -10.73
N ASP A 32 -12.84 9.86 -11.13
CA ASP A 32 -12.43 10.97 -12.00
C ASP A 32 -11.39 11.86 -11.31
N GLY A 33 -10.59 12.53 -12.13
CA GLY A 33 -9.48 13.37 -11.67
C GLY A 33 -8.73 14.06 -12.80
N PHE A 34 -7.67 14.75 -12.41
CA PHE A 34 -6.74 15.42 -13.32
C PHE A 34 -5.31 15.28 -12.80
N VAL A 35 -4.37 15.55 -13.68
CA VAL A 35 -2.93 15.45 -13.43
C VAL A 35 -2.32 16.83 -13.65
N VAL A 36 -1.49 17.24 -12.71
CA VAL A 36 -0.49 18.30 -12.89
C VAL A 36 0.73 17.63 -13.54
N PRO A 37 0.96 17.82 -14.85
CA PRO A 37 2.05 17.14 -15.54
C PRO A 37 3.40 17.65 -15.04
N HIS A 38 4.44 16.85 -15.25
CA HIS A 38 5.81 17.32 -15.12
C HIS A 38 6.24 18.01 -16.43
N ASP A 39 5.84 19.26 -16.64
CA ASP A 39 6.44 20.16 -17.62
C ASP A 39 7.37 21.14 -16.89
N GLY A 40 8.54 21.43 -17.47
CA GLY A 40 9.63 22.17 -16.81
C GLY A 40 9.30 23.58 -16.30
N GLU A 41 8.09 24.09 -16.52
CA GLU A 41 7.59 25.37 -16.00
C GLU A 41 7.07 25.28 -14.55
N HIS A 42 6.53 24.12 -14.10
CA HIS A 42 5.92 24.00 -12.76
C HIS A 42 6.87 23.43 -11.69
N ALA A 43 7.93 22.72 -12.09
CA ALA A 43 8.85 22.06 -11.16
C ALA A 43 10.04 22.94 -10.72
N ALA A 44 10.28 24.08 -11.37
CA ALA A 44 11.49 24.88 -11.16
C ALA A 44 11.50 25.73 -9.87
N GLY A 45 10.37 25.83 -9.15
CA GLY A 45 10.25 26.71 -7.98
C GLY A 45 9.59 26.11 -6.74
N MET A 46 9.12 24.86 -6.76
CA MET A 46 8.34 24.24 -5.67
C MET A 46 7.17 25.12 -5.18
N GLU A 47 6.63 25.97 -6.04
CA GLU A 47 5.53 26.89 -5.73
C GLU A 47 4.45 26.76 -6.81
N VAL A 48 3.20 26.79 -6.38
CA VAL A 48 2.05 26.81 -7.31
C VAL A 48 1.88 28.23 -7.85
N THR A 49 2.10 28.41 -9.15
CA THR A 49 1.85 29.68 -9.84
C THR A 49 0.38 30.08 -9.79
N GLU A 50 0.09 31.37 -9.89
CA GLU A 50 -1.31 31.85 -9.93
C GLU A 50 -2.08 31.25 -11.12
N PHE A 51 -1.41 31.04 -12.26
CA PHE A 51 -1.99 30.36 -13.40
C PHE A 51 -2.40 28.91 -13.05
N LEU A 52 -1.50 28.13 -12.43
CA LEU A 52 -1.81 26.77 -12.00
C LEU A 52 -2.95 26.75 -10.97
N ARG A 53 -2.96 27.69 -10.02
CA ARG A 53 -4.04 27.83 -9.03
C ARG A 53 -5.41 28.02 -9.70
N VAL A 54 -5.50 28.87 -10.71
CA VAL A 54 -6.73 29.10 -11.49
C VAL A 54 -7.18 27.84 -12.25
N GLU A 55 -6.24 27.12 -12.86
CA GLU A 55 -6.55 25.86 -13.56
C GLU A 55 -7.01 24.76 -12.58
N VAL A 56 -6.38 24.65 -11.41
CA VAL A 56 -6.80 23.73 -10.34
C VAL A 56 -8.23 24.07 -9.88
N ALA A 57 -8.53 25.35 -9.63
CA ALA A 57 -9.88 25.78 -9.27
C ALA A 57 -10.92 25.40 -10.34
N ARG A 58 -10.58 25.56 -11.62
CA ARG A 58 -11.47 25.21 -12.73
C ARG A 58 -11.76 23.71 -12.80
N GLU A 59 -10.73 22.87 -12.65
CA GLU A 59 -10.91 21.41 -12.69
C GLU A 59 -11.63 20.88 -11.44
N LEU A 60 -11.40 21.46 -10.26
CA LEU A 60 -12.18 21.14 -9.06
C LEU A 60 -13.67 21.47 -9.24
N ALA A 61 -13.99 22.67 -9.74
CA ALA A 61 -15.37 23.07 -10.01
C ALA A 61 -16.03 22.16 -11.05
N ARG A 62 -15.31 21.73 -12.09
CA ARG A 62 -15.79 20.74 -13.07
C ARG A 62 -16.17 19.41 -12.42
N MET A 63 -15.42 18.99 -11.41
CA MET A 63 -15.66 17.76 -10.64
C MET A 63 -16.73 17.93 -9.55
N GLY A 64 -17.29 19.14 -9.38
CA GLY A 64 -18.29 19.46 -8.35
C GLY A 64 -17.69 19.77 -6.98
N ASP A 65 -16.46 20.31 -6.95
CA ASP A 65 -15.70 20.64 -5.75
C ASP A 65 -15.62 19.50 -4.71
N PRO A 66 -15.25 18.28 -5.13
CA PRO A 66 -15.19 17.14 -4.24
C PRO A 66 -14.03 17.26 -3.26
N VAL A 67 -14.06 16.47 -2.20
CA VAL A 67 -12.85 16.15 -1.43
C VAL A 67 -11.95 15.27 -2.30
N VAL A 68 -10.65 15.59 -2.36
CA VAL A 68 -9.71 14.93 -3.26
C VAL A 68 -8.53 14.29 -2.52
N ALA A 69 -8.00 13.25 -3.16
CA ALA A 69 -6.70 12.67 -2.89
C ALA A 69 -5.68 13.30 -3.86
N VAL A 70 -4.58 13.81 -3.32
CA VAL A 70 -3.46 14.36 -4.09
C VAL A 70 -2.28 13.42 -3.90
N ARG A 71 -1.81 12.81 -5.00
CA ARG A 71 -0.87 11.70 -5.00
C ARG A 71 0.29 11.99 -5.96
N SER A 72 1.50 11.63 -5.56
CA SER A 72 2.62 11.53 -6.49
C SER A 72 2.31 10.56 -7.63
N SER A 73 2.85 10.87 -8.81
CA SER A 73 2.85 9.98 -9.97
C SER A 73 4.18 10.19 -10.68
N ALA A 74 5.25 9.60 -10.14
CA ALA A 74 6.59 9.76 -10.72
C ALA A 74 6.71 8.99 -12.05
N MET A 75 7.64 9.42 -12.92
CA MET A 75 7.87 8.74 -14.20
C MET A 75 8.37 7.30 -14.06
N ASN A 76 9.01 6.97 -12.95
CA ASN A 76 9.58 5.66 -12.64
C ASN A 76 8.82 4.94 -11.50
N GLU A 77 7.70 5.47 -11.04
CA GLU A 77 6.85 4.79 -10.07
C GLU A 77 6.09 3.63 -10.73
N ASP A 78 5.79 2.58 -9.96
CA ASP A 78 5.01 1.40 -10.39
C ASP A 78 5.60 0.64 -11.59
N THR A 79 6.91 0.40 -11.58
CA THR A 79 7.59 -0.44 -12.57
C THR A 79 7.66 -1.90 -12.13
N ALA A 80 7.87 -2.82 -13.06
CA ALA A 80 8.05 -4.24 -12.74
C ALA A 80 9.28 -4.53 -11.86
N ASP A 81 10.26 -3.63 -11.85
CA ASP A 81 11.53 -3.78 -11.13
C ASP A 81 11.56 -3.03 -9.78
N ALA A 82 10.60 -2.13 -9.52
CA ALA A 82 10.57 -1.28 -8.33
C ALA A 82 9.14 -0.78 -8.01
N SER A 83 8.61 -1.13 -6.83
CA SER A 83 7.28 -0.70 -6.38
C SER A 83 7.23 0.70 -5.77
N ALA A 84 8.38 1.22 -5.32
CA ALA A 84 8.52 2.47 -4.55
C ALA A 84 7.45 2.62 -3.42
N ALA A 85 7.02 1.50 -2.81
CA ALA A 85 5.91 1.48 -1.86
C ALA A 85 6.10 2.51 -0.73
N GLY A 86 5.17 3.46 -0.66
CA GLY A 86 5.12 4.53 0.34
C GLY A 86 6.30 5.52 0.34
N GLN A 87 7.18 5.49 -0.66
CA GLN A 87 8.32 6.42 -0.74
C GLN A 87 7.91 7.86 -1.04
N TYR A 88 6.71 8.07 -1.59
CA TYR A 88 6.17 9.37 -1.93
C TYR A 88 4.95 9.73 -1.08
N GLU A 89 4.68 11.03 -0.97
CA GLU A 89 3.59 11.54 -0.14
C GLU A 89 2.24 11.51 -0.88
N SER A 90 1.19 11.11 -0.16
CA SER A 90 -0.19 11.18 -0.60
C SER A 90 -1.01 11.91 0.45
N VAL A 91 -1.63 13.02 0.05
CA VAL A 91 -2.52 13.79 0.92
C VAL A 91 -3.95 13.37 0.61
N ILE A 92 -4.63 12.76 1.58
CA ILE A 92 -6.04 12.37 1.46
C ILE A 92 -6.88 13.36 2.24
N GLY A 93 -7.97 13.82 1.62
CA GLY A 93 -8.97 14.65 2.30
C GLY A 93 -8.81 16.16 2.06
N ALA A 94 -8.06 16.57 1.03
CA ALA A 94 -7.89 17.98 0.68
C ALA A 94 -9.19 18.53 0.07
N ARG A 95 -9.58 19.74 0.48
CA ARG A 95 -10.81 20.40 0.01
C ARG A 95 -10.55 21.83 -0.45
N GLY A 96 -11.05 22.13 -1.64
CA GLY A 96 -10.93 23.47 -2.24
C GLY A 96 -9.53 23.76 -2.77
N THR A 97 -9.42 24.84 -3.55
CA THR A 97 -8.20 25.15 -4.31
C THR A 97 -6.97 25.32 -3.45
N ALA A 98 -7.08 25.97 -2.28
CA ALA A 98 -5.94 26.27 -1.43
C ALA A 98 -5.26 24.99 -0.90
N GLU A 99 -6.01 24.12 -0.22
CA GLU A 99 -5.48 22.87 0.33
C GLU A 99 -4.94 21.94 -0.76
N VAL A 100 -5.57 21.92 -1.94
CA VAL A 100 -5.09 21.12 -3.07
C VAL A 100 -3.76 21.65 -3.60
N CYS A 101 -3.57 22.98 -3.67
CA CYS A 101 -2.29 23.56 -4.06
C CYS A 101 -1.19 23.25 -3.05
N ASP A 102 -1.48 23.34 -1.75
CA ASP A 102 -0.53 23.01 -0.69
C ASP A 102 -0.13 21.52 -0.74
N ALA A 103 -1.10 20.64 -1.00
CA ALA A 103 -0.86 19.21 -1.20
C ALA A 103 -0.03 18.90 -2.46
N ILE A 104 -0.21 19.65 -3.55
CA ILE A 104 0.63 19.53 -4.74
C ILE A 104 2.09 19.86 -4.41
N VAL A 105 2.34 20.93 -3.65
CA VAL A 105 3.68 21.31 -3.18
C VAL A 105 4.27 20.24 -2.27
N ALA A 106 3.48 19.65 -1.37
CA ALA A 106 3.93 18.53 -0.54
C ALA A 106 4.37 17.32 -1.39
N CYS A 107 3.59 16.94 -2.41
CA CYS A 107 3.97 15.86 -3.32
C CYS A 107 5.28 16.16 -4.07
N TRP A 108 5.47 17.39 -4.57
CA TRP A 108 6.74 17.79 -5.20
C TRP A 108 7.92 17.73 -4.20
N SER A 109 7.71 18.22 -2.98
CA SER A 109 8.73 18.20 -1.92
C SER A 109 9.13 16.79 -1.51
N SER A 110 8.20 15.83 -1.61
CA SER A 110 8.49 14.43 -1.30
C SER A 110 9.49 13.79 -2.26
N ALA A 111 9.62 14.29 -3.49
CA ALA A 111 10.56 13.79 -4.49
C ALA A 111 12.03 14.10 -4.13
N ASP A 112 12.27 15.19 -3.40
CA ASP A 112 13.60 15.63 -2.94
C ASP A 112 13.96 15.08 -1.55
N ALA A 113 13.09 14.29 -0.92
CA ALA A 113 13.38 13.69 0.37
C ALA A 113 14.54 12.68 0.25
N SER A 114 15.48 12.72 1.20
CA SER A 114 16.69 11.86 1.21
C SER A 114 16.38 10.37 1.00
N ARG A 115 15.23 9.89 1.51
CA ARG A 115 14.72 8.52 1.35
C ARG A 115 14.48 8.10 -0.12
N VAL A 116 14.00 9.02 -0.96
CA VAL A 116 13.74 8.75 -2.39
C VAL A 116 15.06 8.60 -3.14
N GLY A 117 16.03 9.48 -2.84
CA GLY A 117 17.38 9.40 -3.40
C GLY A 117 18.10 8.09 -3.03
N GLU A 118 17.99 7.64 -1.77
CA GLU A 118 18.59 6.38 -1.32
C GLU A 118 17.97 5.13 -1.99
N TYR A 119 16.64 5.12 -2.21
CA TYR A 119 15.96 4.05 -2.93
C TYR A 119 16.43 3.96 -4.39
N TRP A 120 16.40 5.08 -5.12
CA TRP A 120 16.78 5.09 -6.54
C TRP A 120 18.27 4.84 -6.79
N ASN A 121 19.15 5.36 -5.93
CA ASN A 121 20.59 5.06 -6.03
C ASN A 121 20.88 3.55 -6.00
N ARG A 122 20.00 2.75 -5.38
CA ARG A 122 20.14 1.29 -5.31
C ARG A 122 19.38 0.56 -6.41
N ALA A 123 18.18 1.03 -6.80
CA ALA A 123 17.39 0.43 -7.88
C ALA A 123 18.06 0.60 -9.25
N THR A 124 18.80 1.68 -9.47
CA THR A 124 19.52 1.94 -10.73
C THR A 124 21.04 1.94 -10.52
N VAL A 125 21.66 0.76 -10.47
CA VAL A 125 23.13 0.64 -10.47
C VAL A 125 23.67 1.09 -11.83
N GLY A 126 24.30 2.27 -11.89
CA GLY A 126 25.06 2.76 -13.05
C GLY A 126 24.39 3.82 -13.93
N ALA A 127 23.21 4.34 -13.57
CA ALA A 127 22.60 5.48 -14.24
C ALA A 127 22.89 6.79 -13.47
N THR A 128 23.17 7.89 -14.16
CA THR A 128 23.21 9.23 -13.55
C THR A 128 21.83 9.57 -13.01
N PRO A 129 21.67 9.87 -11.69
CA PRO A 129 20.38 10.22 -11.13
C PRO A 129 20.00 11.64 -11.60
N SER A 130 19.17 11.71 -12.63
CA SER A 130 18.28 12.86 -12.81
C SER A 130 17.06 12.57 -11.94
N ALA A 131 16.69 13.49 -11.04
CA ALA A 131 15.44 13.39 -10.31
C ALA A 131 14.31 13.14 -11.34
N PRO A 132 13.56 12.03 -11.23
CA PRO A 132 12.48 11.75 -12.17
C PRO A 132 11.48 12.89 -12.09
N GLY A 133 10.93 13.27 -13.24
CA GLY A 133 9.84 14.23 -13.24
C GLY A 133 8.69 13.77 -12.36
N MET A 134 8.30 14.60 -11.39
CA MET A 134 7.18 14.31 -10.50
C MET A 134 5.90 14.96 -11.03
N ALA A 135 5.03 14.16 -11.64
CA ALA A 135 3.66 14.57 -11.89
C ALA A 135 2.82 14.36 -10.62
N VAL A 136 1.72 15.10 -10.49
CA VAL A 136 0.82 14.99 -9.33
C VAL A 136 -0.59 14.67 -9.81
N LEU A 137 -1.12 13.55 -9.34
CA LEU A 137 -2.48 13.09 -9.61
C LEU A 137 -3.44 13.64 -8.55
N VAL A 138 -4.49 14.32 -8.97
CA VAL A 138 -5.59 14.78 -8.13
C VAL A 138 -6.85 14.00 -8.51
N GLN A 139 -7.39 13.21 -7.58
CA GLN A 139 -8.58 12.38 -7.80
C GLN A 139 -9.62 12.60 -6.72
N ARG A 140 -10.90 12.44 -7.07
CA ARG A 140 -11.98 12.38 -6.07
C ARG A 140 -11.70 11.26 -5.06
N VAL A 141 -11.87 11.54 -3.77
CA VAL A 141 -11.90 10.50 -2.74
C VAL A 141 -13.20 9.73 -2.84
N ILE A 142 -13.10 8.40 -2.77
CA ILE A 142 -14.24 7.53 -2.56
C ILE A 142 -14.39 7.36 -1.05
N GLU A 143 -15.53 7.82 -0.50
CA GLU A 143 -15.90 7.64 0.91
C GLU A 143 -16.24 6.17 1.16
N ALA A 144 -15.19 5.37 1.28
CA ALA A 144 -15.28 3.92 1.31
C ALA A 144 -15.90 3.43 2.62
N GLU A 145 -16.90 2.56 2.50
CA GLU A 145 -17.39 1.75 3.62
C GLU A 145 -16.40 0.62 3.92
N VAL A 146 -15.83 0.05 2.87
CA VAL A 146 -14.82 -1.00 2.89
C VAL A 146 -13.79 -0.70 1.83
N SER A 147 -12.53 -0.96 2.11
CA SER A 147 -11.46 -0.83 1.14
C SER A 147 -10.38 -1.86 1.40
N GLY A 148 -9.47 -1.99 0.44
CA GLY A 148 -8.50 -3.05 0.51
C GLY A 148 -7.52 -3.09 -0.63
N VAL A 149 -6.75 -4.17 -0.61
CA VAL A 149 -5.73 -4.48 -1.59
C VAL A 149 -6.04 -5.86 -2.19
N MET A 150 -5.78 -6.03 -3.47
CA MET A 150 -5.99 -7.28 -4.20
C MET A 150 -4.77 -7.61 -5.05
N PHE A 151 -4.28 -8.83 -4.93
CA PHE A 151 -3.22 -9.36 -5.77
C PHE A 151 -3.82 -10.42 -6.70
N THR A 152 -3.67 -10.22 -8.01
CA THR A 152 -4.09 -11.22 -9.00
C THR A 152 -3.06 -12.35 -9.10
N PRO A 153 -3.45 -13.55 -9.56
CA PRO A 153 -2.57 -14.71 -9.63
C PRO A 153 -1.30 -14.42 -10.44
N GLN A 154 -0.12 -14.78 -9.90
CA GLN A 154 1.14 -14.66 -10.65
C GLN A 154 1.34 -15.85 -11.59
N ARG A 155 0.81 -17.01 -11.21
CA ARG A 155 0.87 -18.25 -12.00
C ARG A 155 -0.51 -18.89 -12.12
N SER A 156 -0.67 -19.68 -13.17
CA SER A 156 -1.88 -20.50 -13.34
C SER A 156 -2.08 -21.43 -12.15
N GLY A 157 -3.29 -21.44 -11.60
CA GLY A 157 -3.66 -22.24 -10.43
C GLY A 157 -3.44 -21.55 -9.08
N GLU A 158 -2.80 -20.38 -9.02
CA GLU A 158 -2.75 -19.57 -7.81
C GLU A 158 -4.10 -18.84 -7.60
N PRO A 159 -4.54 -18.65 -6.35
CA PRO A 159 -5.76 -17.91 -6.06
C PRO A 159 -5.54 -16.39 -6.22
N THR A 160 -6.62 -15.67 -6.53
CA THR A 160 -6.68 -14.21 -6.29
C THR A 160 -6.72 -13.99 -4.79
N ARG A 161 -5.91 -13.08 -4.27
CA ARG A 161 -5.87 -12.75 -2.84
C ARG A 161 -6.38 -11.34 -2.61
N ILE A 162 -7.28 -11.19 -1.66
CA ILE A 162 -7.90 -9.91 -1.31
C ILE A 162 -7.76 -9.70 0.19
N GLU A 163 -7.31 -8.52 0.60
CA GLU A 163 -7.37 -8.06 1.98
C GLU A 163 -8.32 -6.88 2.08
N ALA A 164 -9.18 -6.87 3.11
CA ALA A 164 -10.23 -5.85 3.26
C ALA A 164 -10.40 -5.41 4.72
N SER A 165 -10.66 -4.13 4.91
CA SER A 165 -11.04 -3.54 6.21
C SER A 165 -12.03 -2.40 6.04
N TRP A 166 -12.67 -2.01 7.13
CA TRP A 166 -13.63 -0.92 7.18
C TRP A 166 -12.98 0.45 6.93
N GLY A 167 -13.71 1.35 6.25
CA GLY A 167 -13.28 2.71 5.94
C GLY A 167 -12.34 2.80 4.74
N LEU A 168 -11.57 3.89 4.68
CA LEU A 168 -10.55 4.21 3.68
C LEU A 168 -9.31 3.29 3.77
N GLY A 169 -8.67 3.05 2.62
CA GLY A 169 -7.63 2.02 2.47
C GLY A 169 -6.30 2.30 3.15
N LEU A 170 -6.14 3.48 3.73
CA LEU A 170 -4.92 3.95 4.41
C LEU A 170 -4.43 2.95 5.46
N ALA A 171 -5.34 2.36 6.24
CA ALA A 171 -4.96 1.44 7.31
C ALA A 171 -4.45 0.09 6.78
N VAL A 172 -5.07 -0.42 5.72
CA VAL A 172 -4.69 -1.71 5.09
C VAL A 172 -3.33 -1.58 4.41
N VAL A 173 -3.17 -0.57 3.55
CA VAL A 173 -1.92 -0.29 2.82
C VAL A 173 -0.77 -0.01 3.80
N GLY A 174 -1.03 0.80 4.83
CA GLY A 174 -0.06 1.13 5.86
C GLY A 174 0.21 0.01 6.87
N GLY A 175 -0.48 -1.14 6.78
CA GLY A 175 -0.31 -2.26 7.71
C GLY A 175 -0.65 -1.92 9.17
N THR A 176 -1.48 -0.92 9.41
CA THR A 176 -1.88 -0.46 10.76
C THR A 176 -3.19 -1.09 11.23
N VAL A 177 -3.77 -1.98 10.42
CA VAL A 177 -4.90 -2.83 10.78
C VAL A 177 -4.60 -4.29 10.43
N ALA A 178 -5.22 -5.23 11.14
CA ALA A 178 -5.29 -6.63 10.73
C ALA A 178 -6.58 -6.84 9.91
N PRO A 179 -6.49 -6.86 8.56
CA PRO A 179 -7.66 -6.95 7.68
C PRO A 179 -8.21 -8.37 7.64
N ASP A 180 -9.44 -8.50 7.12
CA ASP A 180 -9.90 -9.80 6.63
C ASP A 180 -9.06 -10.23 5.44
N SER A 181 -8.87 -11.54 5.26
CA SER A 181 -8.22 -12.11 4.09
C SER A 181 -9.17 -13.04 3.35
N TYR A 182 -9.13 -12.98 2.02
CA TYR A 182 -9.91 -13.82 1.12
C TYR A 182 -8.98 -14.41 0.05
N GLU A 183 -9.12 -15.71 -0.20
CA GLU A 183 -8.49 -16.41 -1.31
C GLU A 183 -9.57 -16.96 -2.23
N VAL A 184 -9.53 -16.56 -3.49
CA VAL A 184 -10.49 -16.98 -4.52
C VAL A 184 -9.78 -17.87 -5.53
N ALA A 185 -10.09 -19.16 -5.52
CA ALA A 185 -9.53 -20.13 -6.45
C ALA A 185 -10.11 -19.96 -7.86
N ALA A 186 -9.49 -20.62 -8.85
CA ALA A 186 -9.91 -20.55 -10.25
C ALA A 186 -11.33 -21.07 -10.51
N ASP A 187 -11.84 -21.95 -9.64
CA ASP A 187 -13.22 -22.46 -9.70
C ASP A 187 -14.25 -21.54 -9.01
N GLY A 188 -13.81 -20.41 -8.46
CA GLY A 188 -14.63 -19.45 -7.73
C GLY A 188 -14.85 -19.79 -6.26
N SER A 189 -14.25 -20.87 -5.74
CA SER A 189 -14.32 -21.16 -4.30
C SER A 189 -13.60 -20.09 -3.48
N ILE A 190 -14.26 -19.62 -2.42
CA ILE A 190 -13.76 -18.57 -1.54
C ILE A 190 -13.37 -19.19 -0.20
N ARG A 191 -12.10 -19.02 0.18
CA ARG A 191 -11.65 -19.21 1.57
C ARG A 191 -11.43 -17.85 2.19
N TYR A 192 -11.75 -17.69 3.47
CA TYR A 192 -11.53 -16.42 4.15
C TYR A 192 -11.10 -16.60 5.61
N SER A 193 -10.45 -15.58 6.15
CA SER A 193 -10.18 -15.42 7.57
C SER A 193 -10.59 -14.03 8.02
N VAL A 194 -11.23 -13.94 9.18
CA VAL A 194 -11.66 -12.66 9.75
C VAL A 194 -10.51 -12.04 10.53
N GLY A 195 -10.13 -10.81 10.16
CA GLY A 195 -9.15 -10.01 10.88
C GLY A 195 -9.77 -9.24 12.04
N SER A 196 -8.95 -8.72 12.96
CA SER A 196 -9.46 -8.01 14.14
C SER A 196 -10.14 -6.68 13.79
N LYS A 197 -9.72 -6.01 12.71
CA LYS A 197 -10.33 -4.77 12.17
C LYS A 197 -10.68 -3.74 13.26
N GLN A 198 -9.82 -3.57 14.26
CA GLN A 198 -10.13 -2.78 15.46
C GLN A 198 -10.35 -1.29 15.17
N THR A 199 -9.76 -0.78 14.10
CA THR A 199 -9.79 0.62 13.71
C THR A 199 -10.24 0.77 12.26
N ARG A 200 -10.88 1.92 11.98
CA ARG A 200 -11.24 2.38 10.64
C ARG A 200 -10.81 3.83 10.47
N ILE A 201 -10.56 4.22 9.22
CA ILE A 201 -10.22 5.60 8.86
C ILE A 201 -11.29 6.13 7.91
N ASP A 202 -11.89 7.27 8.24
CA ASP A 202 -12.94 7.89 7.44
C ASP A 202 -12.59 9.35 7.11
N LEU A 203 -13.30 9.96 6.16
CA LEU A 203 -13.15 11.40 5.90
C LEU A 203 -13.70 12.22 7.07
N ASN A 204 -12.94 13.24 7.47
CA ASN A 204 -13.42 14.19 8.46
C ASN A 204 -14.15 15.35 7.76
N VAL A 205 -15.44 15.15 7.49
CA VAL A 205 -16.28 16.14 6.80
C VAL A 205 -16.35 17.51 7.49
N ALA A 206 -16.12 17.56 8.80
CA ALA A 206 -16.20 18.79 9.59
C ALA A 206 -14.90 19.61 9.58
N ARG A 207 -13.73 18.97 9.52
CA ARG A 207 -12.42 19.63 9.63
C ARG A 207 -11.53 19.48 8.40
N GLY A 208 -11.95 18.72 7.39
CA GLY A 208 -11.07 18.26 6.31
C GLY A 208 -10.13 17.16 6.79
N GLY A 209 -9.48 16.48 5.83
CA GLY A 209 -8.58 15.36 6.13
C GLY A 209 -9.31 14.08 6.53
N VAL A 210 -8.65 13.26 7.34
CA VAL A 210 -9.14 11.95 7.79
C VAL A 210 -9.21 11.84 9.31
N ILE A 211 -10.04 10.94 9.81
CA ILE A 211 -10.17 10.62 11.22
C ILE A 211 -10.12 9.11 11.43
N ALA A 212 -9.31 8.67 12.40
CA ALA A 212 -9.30 7.29 12.85
C ALA A 212 -10.30 7.10 13.99
N SER A 213 -11.09 6.02 13.94
CA SER A 213 -12.04 5.66 14.98
C SER A 213 -12.00 4.15 15.25
N ALA A 214 -12.50 3.75 16.42
CA ALA A 214 -12.66 2.34 16.75
C ALA A 214 -13.86 1.76 16.01
N VAL A 215 -13.72 0.55 15.48
CA VAL A 215 -14.81 -0.22 14.88
C VAL A 215 -15.66 -0.86 15.98
N ALA A 216 -16.98 -0.95 15.82
CA ALA A 216 -17.85 -1.60 16.79
C ALA A 216 -17.48 -3.08 16.98
N ALA A 217 -17.65 -3.62 18.19
CA ALA A 217 -17.21 -4.98 18.51
C ALA A 217 -17.88 -6.04 17.61
N GLU A 218 -19.13 -5.80 17.22
CA GLU A 218 -19.89 -6.65 16.30
C GLU A 218 -19.29 -6.62 14.89
N GLU A 219 -18.90 -5.45 14.38
CA GLU A 219 -18.29 -5.26 13.07
C GLU A 219 -16.85 -5.79 12.99
N GLN A 220 -16.13 -5.83 14.12
CA GLN A 220 -14.81 -6.43 14.20
C GLN A 220 -14.85 -7.95 13.91
N GLN A 221 -15.91 -8.62 14.37
CA GLN A 221 -16.11 -10.07 14.17
C GLN A 221 -16.83 -10.42 12.86
N ALA A 222 -17.42 -9.42 12.20
CA ALA A 222 -18.05 -9.59 10.91
C ALA A 222 -17.02 -9.63 9.78
N ARG A 223 -17.39 -10.30 8.68
CA ARG A 223 -16.71 -10.15 7.40
C ARG A 223 -17.01 -8.76 6.84
N SER A 224 -15.98 -8.09 6.35
CA SER A 224 -16.08 -6.81 5.64
C SER A 224 -16.63 -6.95 4.23
N LEU A 225 -16.53 -8.14 3.61
CA LEU A 225 -17.05 -8.39 2.26
C LEU A 225 -17.96 -9.61 2.24
N ASP A 226 -19.07 -9.49 1.49
CA ASP A 226 -19.88 -10.62 1.07
C ASP A 226 -19.29 -11.32 -0.18
N ASP A 227 -19.77 -12.52 -0.47
CA ASP A 227 -19.27 -13.34 -1.58
C ASP A 227 -19.51 -12.67 -2.95
N GLY A 228 -20.59 -11.89 -3.08
CA GLY A 228 -20.93 -11.17 -4.31
C GLY A 228 -19.89 -10.08 -4.63
N THR A 229 -19.49 -9.31 -3.63
CA THR A 229 -18.47 -8.26 -3.75
C THR A 229 -17.09 -8.87 -4.01
N VAL A 230 -16.75 -9.98 -3.33
CA VAL A 230 -15.51 -10.74 -3.59
C VAL A 230 -15.44 -11.23 -5.05
N ALA A 231 -16.55 -11.72 -5.61
CA ALA A 231 -16.62 -12.13 -7.00
C ALA A 231 -16.46 -10.95 -7.98
N ILE A 232 -17.08 -9.80 -7.70
CA ILE A 232 -16.93 -8.57 -8.51
C ILE A 232 -15.46 -8.12 -8.51
N LEU A 233 -14.82 -8.08 -7.35
CA LEU A 233 -13.40 -7.72 -7.21
C LEU A 233 -12.51 -8.67 -8.02
N THR A 234 -12.73 -9.97 -7.90
CA THR A 234 -11.95 -10.99 -8.62
C THR A 234 -12.09 -10.85 -10.14
N GLY A 235 -13.31 -10.58 -10.63
CA GLY A 235 -13.58 -10.31 -12.04
C GLY A 235 -12.88 -9.04 -12.54
N LEU A 236 -12.93 -7.96 -11.75
CA LEU A 236 -12.22 -6.71 -12.04
C LEU A 236 -10.71 -6.92 -12.06
N GLY A 237 -10.15 -7.66 -11.10
CA GLY A 237 -8.73 -8.04 -11.05
C GLY A 237 -8.29 -8.78 -12.29
N SER A 238 -9.04 -9.79 -12.70
CA SER A 238 -8.77 -10.55 -13.92
C SER A 238 -8.77 -9.67 -15.17
N ARG A 239 -9.75 -8.75 -15.28
CA ARG A 239 -9.82 -7.80 -16.40
C ARG A 239 -8.64 -6.83 -16.41
N MET A 240 -8.23 -6.31 -15.25
CA MET A 240 -7.06 -5.43 -15.13
C MET A 240 -5.78 -6.16 -15.51
N ALA A 241 -5.59 -7.39 -15.07
CA ALA A 241 -4.42 -8.19 -15.44
C ALA A 241 -4.33 -8.43 -16.95
N GLN A 242 -5.47 -8.60 -17.63
CA GLN A 242 -5.52 -8.70 -19.09
C GLN A 242 -5.16 -7.37 -19.77
N ILE A 243 -5.73 -6.25 -19.33
CA ILE A 243 -5.46 -4.91 -19.89
C ILE A 243 -3.98 -4.54 -19.72
N GLN A 244 -3.39 -4.86 -18.56
CA GLN A 244 -2.01 -4.53 -18.23
C GLN A 244 -1.00 -5.59 -18.67
N GLY A 245 -1.46 -6.73 -19.20
CA GLY A 245 -0.60 -7.78 -19.74
C GLY A 245 0.15 -8.61 -18.68
N GLY A 246 -0.28 -8.60 -17.42
CA GLY A 246 0.38 -9.36 -16.35
C GLY A 246 -0.28 -9.24 -14.98
N PRO A 247 0.24 -9.94 -13.96
CA PRO A 247 -0.28 -9.92 -12.58
C PRO A 247 -0.28 -8.51 -11.99
N GLN A 248 -1.31 -8.17 -11.22
CA GLN A 248 -1.54 -6.83 -10.69
C GLN A 248 -1.71 -6.84 -9.16
N ASP A 249 -1.11 -5.84 -8.52
CA ASP A 249 -1.40 -5.34 -7.17
C ASP A 249 -2.34 -4.13 -7.32
N ILE A 250 -3.52 -4.22 -6.71
CA ILE A 250 -4.64 -3.31 -6.94
C ILE A 250 -5.18 -2.80 -5.61
N GLU A 251 -5.25 -1.48 -5.47
CA GLU A 251 -6.01 -0.84 -4.39
C GLU A 251 -7.44 -0.57 -4.86
N TRP A 252 -8.42 -0.88 -4.01
CA TRP A 252 -9.83 -0.75 -4.33
C TRP A 252 -10.64 -0.24 -3.13
N ALA A 253 -11.83 0.28 -3.42
CA ALA A 253 -12.81 0.71 -2.43
C ALA A 253 -14.22 0.28 -2.82
N VAL A 254 -15.07 0.08 -1.82
CA VAL A 254 -16.51 -0.12 -1.93
C VAL A 254 -17.21 1.05 -1.27
N ALA A 255 -18.08 1.71 -2.02
CA ALA A 255 -18.93 2.79 -1.52
C ALA A 255 -20.27 2.73 -2.25
N ASP A 256 -21.39 2.88 -1.53
CA ASP A 256 -22.74 2.90 -2.10
C ASP A 256 -23.04 1.64 -2.96
N GLY A 257 -22.52 0.48 -2.53
CA GLY A 257 -22.67 -0.80 -3.24
C GLY A 257 -21.86 -0.92 -4.55
N ALA A 258 -21.01 0.05 -4.88
CA ALA A 258 -20.16 0.04 -6.07
C ALA A 258 -18.68 -0.17 -5.71
N VAL A 259 -17.98 -0.97 -6.53
CA VAL A 259 -16.53 -1.16 -6.43
C VAL A 259 -15.81 -0.12 -7.29
N TRP A 260 -14.77 0.49 -6.73
CA TRP A 260 -13.90 1.48 -7.36
C TRP A 260 -12.45 1.01 -7.35
N VAL A 261 -11.74 1.25 -8.45
CA VAL A 261 -10.29 0.99 -8.58
C VAL A 261 -9.54 2.28 -8.28
N LEU A 262 -8.71 2.25 -7.25
CA LEU A 262 -7.97 3.41 -6.75
C LEU A 262 -6.53 3.45 -7.27
N GLN A 263 -5.91 2.28 -7.49
CA GLN A 263 -4.56 2.13 -8.03
C GLN A 263 -4.41 0.71 -8.60
N ALA A 264 -3.57 0.55 -9.62
CA ALA A 264 -3.15 -0.77 -10.12
C ALA A 264 -1.69 -0.70 -10.57
N ARG A 265 -0.89 -1.72 -10.25
CA ARG A 265 0.51 -1.82 -10.64
C ARG A 265 0.94 -3.28 -10.81
N PRO A 266 2.02 -3.57 -11.54
CA PRO A 266 2.56 -4.93 -11.63
C PRO A 266 2.95 -5.49 -10.25
N VAL A 267 2.73 -6.78 -10.03
CA VAL A 267 3.24 -7.45 -8.82
C VAL A 267 4.75 -7.68 -8.97
N THR A 268 5.56 -7.11 -8.08
CA THR A 268 7.03 -7.15 -8.16
C THR A 268 7.67 -8.33 -7.41
N ALA A 269 6.96 -8.97 -6.48
CA ALA A 269 7.51 -10.09 -5.71
C ALA A 269 6.49 -11.19 -5.35
N SER A 270 6.95 -12.44 -5.30
CA SER A 270 6.13 -13.63 -5.07
C SER A 270 5.56 -13.71 -3.65
N LEU A 271 4.26 -14.00 -3.52
CA LEU A 271 3.61 -14.25 -2.24
C LEU A 271 3.92 -15.65 -1.69
N PRO A 272 4.10 -15.83 -0.35
CA PRO A 272 4.14 -17.15 0.26
C PRO A 272 2.89 -17.98 -0.01
N ALA A 273 3.06 -19.25 -0.33
CA ALA A 273 1.96 -20.21 -0.34
C ALA A 273 1.50 -20.43 1.11
N VAL A 274 0.23 -20.17 1.41
CA VAL A 274 -0.35 -20.47 2.72
C VAL A 274 -0.44 -21.99 2.85
N ARG A 275 0.31 -22.60 3.78
CA ARG A 275 0.12 -24.01 4.13
C ARG A 275 -1.04 -24.13 5.12
N ALA A 276 -1.96 -25.06 4.84
CA ALA A 276 -2.90 -25.54 5.84
C ALA A 276 -2.12 -26.16 7.02
N HIS A 277 -2.47 -25.77 8.25
CA HIS A 277 -1.84 -26.21 9.48
C HIS A 277 -1.63 -27.74 9.52
N GLY A 278 -0.38 -28.16 9.74
CA GLY A 278 -0.01 -29.59 9.68
C GLY A 278 1.31 -29.92 10.36
N SER A 279 1.46 -29.53 11.63
CA SER A 279 2.26 -30.23 12.65
C SER A 279 2.04 -29.54 14.01
N PRO A 280 2.03 -30.25 15.15
CA PRO A 280 1.96 -29.61 16.46
C PRO A 280 3.18 -28.72 16.66
N LEU A 281 2.94 -27.43 16.89
CA LEU A 281 3.99 -26.47 17.19
C LEU A 281 4.50 -26.68 18.62
N PRO A 282 5.79 -26.46 18.90
CA PRO A 282 6.31 -26.47 20.26
C PRO A 282 5.58 -25.46 21.15
N PHE A 283 5.51 -25.73 22.46
CA PHE A 283 4.72 -25.03 23.49
C PHE A 283 5.00 -23.51 23.68
N ARG A 284 5.86 -22.90 22.86
CA ARG A 284 6.24 -21.47 22.90
C ARG A 284 6.29 -20.80 21.52
N THR A 285 5.82 -21.47 20.47
CA THR A 285 5.84 -20.90 19.12
C THR A 285 4.70 -19.89 18.95
N LEU A 286 5.05 -18.66 18.61
CA LEU A 286 4.09 -17.65 18.16
C LEU A 286 3.77 -17.86 16.68
N THR A 287 2.56 -17.49 16.29
CA THR A 287 2.06 -17.63 14.93
C THR A 287 1.53 -16.31 14.41
N GLY A 288 1.73 -16.05 13.12
CA GLY A 288 1.19 -14.91 12.42
C GLY A 288 1.02 -15.22 10.93
N THR A 289 0.78 -14.18 10.16
CA THR A 289 0.60 -14.24 8.71
C THR A 289 1.96 -14.36 8.00
N PRO A 290 2.17 -15.37 7.13
CA PRO A 290 3.36 -15.45 6.28
C PRO A 290 3.51 -14.22 5.36
N GLY A 291 4.45 -13.35 5.68
CA GLY A 291 4.70 -12.11 4.94
C GLY A 291 5.72 -12.30 3.82
N SER A 292 6.86 -12.91 4.12
CA SER A 292 7.94 -13.13 3.14
C SER A 292 8.65 -14.46 3.39
N HIS A 293 9.06 -15.13 2.33
CA HIS A 293 9.64 -16.48 2.37
C HIS A 293 10.97 -16.53 3.13
N GLY A 294 11.33 -17.75 3.52
CA GLY A 294 12.64 -18.08 4.11
C GLY A 294 12.60 -18.28 5.62
N THR A 295 13.75 -18.65 6.16
CA THR A 295 13.94 -18.96 7.58
C THR A 295 15.22 -18.32 8.09
N VAL A 296 15.20 -17.79 9.31
CA VAL A 296 16.37 -17.16 9.92
C VAL A 296 16.41 -17.37 11.42
N ILE A 297 17.61 -17.50 11.98
CA ILE A 297 17.84 -17.45 13.43
C ILE A 297 18.64 -16.20 13.72
N GLY A 298 18.11 -15.32 14.56
CA GLY A 298 18.71 -14.02 14.86
C GLY A 298 18.33 -13.52 16.24
N VAL A 299 19.00 -12.45 16.66
CA VAL A 299 18.65 -11.73 17.89
C VAL A 299 17.43 -10.85 17.61
N ALA A 300 16.39 -10.99 18.41
CA ALA A 300 15.20 -10.15 18.34
C ALA A 300 15.52 -8.75 18.85
N ARG A 301 15.23 -7.73 18.03
CA ARG A 301 15.36 -6.33 18.38
C ARG A 301 13.98 -5.70 18.39
N ILE A 302 13.52 -5.25 19.56
CA ILE A 302 12.28 -4.50 19.67
C ILE A 302 12.51 -3.06 19.19
N VAL A 303 11.72 -2.62 18.22
CA VAL A 303 11.73 -1.27 17.66
C VAL A 303 10.30 -0.74 17.71
N ARG A 304 10.05 0.32 18.48
CA ARG A 304 8.70 0.91 18.63
C ARG A 304 8.47 2.09 17.70
N GLY A 305 9.53 2.71 17.20
CA GLY A 305 9.47 3.82 16.28
C GLY A 305 10.84 4.36 15.90
N PRO A 306 10.89 5.50 15.18
CA PRO A 306 12.13 6.08 14.64
C PRO A 306 13.23 6.33 15.67
N SER A 307 12.88 6.62 16.93
CA SER A 307 13.86 6.81 18.02
C SER A 307 14.72 5.57 18.28
N ASP A 308 14.22 4.38 17.94
CA ASP A 308 14.87 3.11 18.22
C ASP A 308 15.71 2.62 17.03
N PHE A 309 15.65 3.29 15.87
CA PHE A 309 16.30 2.82 14.63
C PHE A 309 17.81 2.67 14.79
N ALA A 310 18.46 3.58 15.52
CA ALA A 310 19.90 3.54 15.77
C ALA A 310 20.34 2.34 16.62
N ALA A 311 19.42 1.66 17.32
CA ALA A 311 19.72 0.50 18.15
C ALA A 311 19.78 -0.82 17.35
N VAL A 312 19.26 -0.83 16.12
CA VAL A 312 19.21 -2.03 15.26
C VAL A 312 20.60 -2.36 14.75
N GLN A 313 21.05 -3.59 14.98
CA GLN A 313 22.33 -4.08 14.47
C GLN A 313 22.14 -4.94 13.22
N PRO A 314 23.12 -4.97 12.30
CA PRO A 314 23.08 -5.87 11.15
C PRO A 314 22.92 -7.33 11.57
N GLY A 315 22.00 -8.04 10.92
CA GLY A 315 21.70 -9.44 11.22
C GLY A 315 20.66 -9.67 12.32
N GLU A 316 20.13 -8.63 12.96
CA GLU A 316 19.03 -8.76 13.94
C GLU A 316 17.67 -8.97 13.26
N ILE A 317 16.73 -9.57 13.98
CA ILE A 317 15.33 -9.69 13.57
C ILE A 317 14.57 -8.53 14.19
N VAL A 318 14.02 -7.64 13.36
CA VAL A 318 13.26 -6.48 13.82
C VAL A 318 11.87 -6.93 14.26
N VAL A 319 11.48 -6.60 15.49
CA VAL A 319 10.15 -6.84 16.06
C VAL A 319 9.51 -5.48 16.34
N CYS A 320 8.36 -5.20 15.73
CA CYS A 320 7.75 -3.86 15.74
C CYS A 320 6.21 -3.92 15.73
N PRO A 321 5.50 -2.83 16.08
CA PRO A 321 4.04 -2.84 16.05
C PRO A 321 3.50 -2.95 14.61
N TYR A 322 4.04 -2.13 13.72
CA TYR A 322 3.79 -2.09 12.28
C TYR A 322 4.99 -1.43 11.60
N THR A 323 5.04 -1.41 10.27
CA THR A 323 6.03 -0.61 9.54
C THR A 323 5.38 0.39 8.62
N ASP A 324 6.06 1.51 8.44
CA ASP A 324 5.78 2.51 7.43
C ASP A 324 7.05 2.74 6.59
N PRO A 325 7.02 3.59 5.56
CA PRO A 325 8.16 3.81 4.67
C PRO A 325 9.44 4.30 5.37
N ALA A 326 9.35 4.96 6.52
CA ALA A 326 10.52 5.40 7.28
C ALA A 326 11.36 4.23 7.81
N TRP A 327 10.78 3.02 7.87
CA TRP A 327 11.45 1.81 8.35
C TRP A 327 12.29 1.12 7.28
N THR A 328 12.11 1.48 6.00
CA THR A 328 12.80 0.86 4.85
C THR A 328 14.32 0.74 5.04
N PRO A 329 15.05 1.74 5.61
CA PRO A 329 16.49 1.60 5.86
C PRO A 329 16.84 0.41 6.76
N LEU A 330 15.97 0.04 7.71
CA LEU A 330 16.20 -1.10 8.60
C LEU A 330 16.16 -2.44 7.86
N PHE A 331 15.33 -2.56 6.81
CA PHE A 331 15.23 -3.78 6.00
C PHE A 331 16.52 -4.09 5.25
N THR A 332 17.40 -3.09 5.07
CA THR A 332 18.71 -3.27 4.42
C THR A 332 19.71 -4.01 5.30
N ILE A 333 19.52 -3.98 6.63
CA ILE A 333 20.44 -4.57 7.61
C ILE A 333 19.79 -5.69 8.43
N ALA A 334 18.45 -5.74 8.49
CA ALA A 334 17.70 -6.76 9.20
C ALA A 334 17.87 -8.13 8.54
N ALA A 335 17.89 -9.18 9.37
CA ALA A 335 17.87 -10.57 8.89
C ALA A 335 16.45 -11.10 8.72
N GLY A 336 15.45 -10.43 9.30
CA GLY A 336 14.03 -10.77 9.21
C GLY A 336 13.16 -9.76 9.95
N VAL A 337 11.84 -9.81 9.75
CA VAL A 337 10.88 -8.85 10.32
C VAL A 337 9.68 -9.55 10.95
N VAL A 338 9.28 -9.07 12.12
CA VAL A 338 8.05 -9.45 12.82
C VAL A 338 7.23 -8.19 13.09
N THR A 339 5.94 -8.22 12.75
CA THR A 339 5.00 -7.14 13.09
C THR A 339 3.83 -7.64 13.94
N GLU A 340 3.34 -6.82 14.88
CA GLU A 340 2.12 -7.13 15.63
C GLU A 340 0.86 -6.99 14.78
N ILE A 341 0.88 -6.05 13.82
CA ILE A 341 -0.24 -5.70 12.97
C ILE A 341 0.19 -5.80 11.49
N GLY A 342 -0.77 -6.06 10.61
CA GLY A 342 -0.57 -6.11 9.16
C GLY A 342 -0.91 -7.48 8.56
N GLY A 343 -1.37 -7.47 7.31
CA GLY A 343 -1.66 -8.66 6.50
C GLY A 343 -0.50 -9.06 5.59
N ALA A 344 -0.69 -10.14 4.83
CA ALA A 344 0.26 -10.59 3.82
C ALA A 344 0.44 -9.57 2.69
N LEU A 345 -0.49 -8.65 2.49
CA LEU A 345 -0.40 -7.62 1.44
C LEU A 345 0.04 -6.25 1.97
N SER A 346 0.46 -6.16 3.24
CA SER A 346 0.89 -4.88 3.84
C SER A 346 2.27 -4.41 3.38
N HIS A 347 2.58 -3.15 3.64
CA HIS A 347 3.89 -2.54 3.40
C HIS A 347 5.07 -3.41 3.91
N ALA A 348 5.01 -3.89 5.16
CA ALA A 348 6.06 -4.74 5.74
C ALA A 348 6.29 -6.02 4.92
N ALA A 349 5.23 -6.65 4.43
CA ALA A 349 5.33 -7.88 3.66
C ALA A 349 5.89 -7.61 2.26
N ILE A 350 5.44 -6.54 1.59
CA ILE A 350 5.93 -6.14 0.26
C ILE A 350 7.42 -5.83 0.33
N VAL A 351 7.84 -4.95 1.25
CA VAL A 351 9.24 -4.55 1.39
C VAL A 351 10.10 -5.75 1.79
N ALA A 352 9.67 -6.59 2.74
CA ALA A 352 10.43 -7.79 3.10
C ALA A 352 10.71 -8.72 1.90
N ARG A 353 9.76 -8.85 0.97
CA ARG A 353 9.93 -9.66 -0.25
C ARG A 353 10.93 -9.04 -1.22
N GLU A 354 10.87 -7.73 -1.40
CA GLU A 354 11.83 -7.00 -2.25
C GLU A 354 13.26 -7.13 -1.73
N TYR A 355 13.43 -7.09 -0.41
CA TYR A 355 14.72 -7.28 0.25
C TYR A 355 15.11 -8.75 0.46
N GLY A 356 14.23 -9.70 0.13
CA GLY A 356 14.49 -11.13 0.25
C GLY A 356 14.69 -11.63 1.69
N ILE A 357 14.12 -10.92 2.68
CA ILE A 357 14.22 -11.29 4.10
C ILE A 357 12.92 -11.97 4.58
N PRO A 358 12.99 -12.98 5.47
CA PRO A 358 11.80 -13.61 6.04
C PRO A 358 10.95 -12.64 6.86
N ALA A 359 9.63 -12.75 6.75
CA ALA A 359 8.72 -11.91 7.54
C ALA A 359 7.47 -12.66 8.02
N VAL A 360 7.08 -12.41 9.28
CA VAL A 360 5.85 -12.91 9.90
C VAL A 360 5.07 -11.72 10.47
N LEU A 361 3.86 -11.50 9.97
CA LEU A 361 3.08 -10.28 10.26
C LEU A 361 1.85 -10.59 11.10
N GLY A 362 1.26 -9.57 11.72
CA GLY A 362 0.00 -9.75 12.45
C GLY A 362 0.14 -10.74 13.60
N VAL A 363 1.25 -10.69 14.35
CA VAL A 363 1.53 -11.54 15.50
C VAL A 363 1.06 -10.82 16.76
N PRO A 364 -0.13 -11.15 17.31
CA PRO A 364 -0.69 -10.38 18.42
C PRO A 364 0.26 -10.39 19.62
N ASP A 365 0.48 -9.21 20.22
CA ASP A 365 1.28 -9.03 21.44
C ASP A 365 2.78 -9.40 21.31
N ALA A 366 3.32 -9.45 20.08
CA ALA A 366 4.72 -9.82 19.84
C ALA A 366 5.73 -8.97 20.61
N LEU A 367 5.46 -7.68 20.84
CA LEU A 367 6.38 -6.79 21.56
C LEU A 367 6.50 -7.14 23.05
N ASN A 368 5.50 -7.82 23.61
CA ASN A 368 5.51 -8.26 25.00
C ASN A 368 5.90 -9.75 25.13
N LEU A 369 5.55 -10.57 24.13
CA LEU A 369 5.85 -12.00 24.12
C LEU A 369 7.29 -12.32 23.69
N ILE A 370 7.93 -11.44 22.93
CA ILE A 370 9.32 -11.60 22.49
C ILE A 370 10.21 -10.68 23.33
N GLU A 371 11.16 -11.26 24.04
CA GLU A 371 12.14 -10.51 24.84
C GLU A 371 13.20 -9.84 23.94
N ASN A 372 13.44 -8.53 24.14
CA ASN A 372 14.49 -7.80 23.42
C ASN A 372 15.88 -8.39 23.72
N GLY A 373 16.67 -8.63 22.68
CA GLY A 373 17.99 -9.28 22.77
C GLY A 373 17.94 -10.81 22.78
N ARG A 374 16.76 -11.43 22.77
CA ARG A 374 16.63 -12.88 22.76
C ARG A 374 16.84 -13.46 21.38
N ARG A 375 17.49 -14.62 21.27
CA ARG A 375 17.56 -15.36 20.00
C ARG A 375 16.21 -16.01 19.69
N ILE A 376 15.74 -15.82 18.46
CA ILE A 376 14.51 -16.44 17.95
C ILE A 376 14.79 -17.09 16.61
N ALA A 377 14.05 -18.16 16.31
CA ALA A 377 13.93 -18.73 14.97
C ALA A 377 12.65 -18.17 14.33
N LEU A 378 12.79 -17.52 13.17
CA LEU A 378 11.72 -16.97 12.37
C LEU A 378 11.56 -17.82 11.11
N ASP A 379 10.36 -18.34 10.87
CA ASP A 379 9.98 -18.97 9.61
C ASP A 379 8.89 -18.14 8.95
N GLY A 380 9.30 -17.30 7.99
CA GLY A 380 8.41 -16.44 7.23
C GLY A 380 7.55 -17.18 6.21
N THR A 381 7.89 -18.45 5.92
CA THR A 381 7.09 -19.32 5.04
C THR A 381 5.95 -19.97 5.81
N ALA A 382 6.24 -20.46 7.02
CA ALA A 382 5.26 -21.09 7.90
C ALA A 382 4.45 -20.08 8.73
N GLY A 383 4.91 -18.83 8.84
CA GLY A 383 4.26 -17.84 9.70
C GLY A 383 4.53 -18.08 11.17
N THR A 384 5.72 -18.59 11.54
CA THR A 384 6.01 -19.01 12.92
C THR A 384 7.25 -18.38 13.50
N ILE A 385 7.25 -18.14 14.80
CA ILE A 385 8.37 -17.60 15.58
C ILE A 385 8.59 -18.49 16.79
N THR A 386 9.78 -19.05 16.93
CA THR A 386 10.13 -19.92 18.05
C THR A 386 11.25 -19.29 18.88
N PRO A 387 11.00 -18.94 20.15
CA PRO A 387 12.04 -18.50 21.06
C PRO A 387 13.07 -19.61 21.29
N LEU A 388 14.35 -19.28 21.19
CA LEU A 388 15.46 -20.19 21.47
C LEU A 388 15.97 -20.05 22.91
#